data_AF-A0A3C0UAY2-F1
#
_entry.id   AF-A0A3C0UAY2-F1
#
_cell.length_a   1.000
_cell.length_b   1.000
_cell.length_c   1.000
_cell.angle_alpha   90.00
_cell.angle_beta   90.00
_cell.angle_gamma   90.00
#
_symmetry.space_group_name_H-M   'P 1'
#
loop_
_entity.id
_entity.type
_entity.pdbx_description
1 polymer ?
#
loop_
_entity_poly.entity_id
_entity_poly.type
_entity_poly.pdbx_seq_one_letter_code
_entity_poly.pdbx_strand_id
1 'polypeptide(L)'
;FEASVANTAGVDALVQWRERANERLAAGQRRLEEGMMGRAALYEPIDNRRFHKDGHGYDAHEAEKAMLLDPNARLDASGYFEM
;
A
#
# COMPACT_ATOMS: atom_id res chain seq x y z
N PHE A 1 -5.43 21.77 6.96
CA PHE A 1 -4.46 20.83 6.36
C PHE A 1 -3.90 21.37 5.05
N GLU A 2 -4.73 21.60 4.02
CA GLU A 2 -4.29 22.09 2.70
C GLU A 2 -3.45 23.38 2.74
N ALA A 3 -3.86 24.37 3.54
CA ALA A 3 -3.07 25.59 3.75
C ALA A 3 -1.67 25.30 4.30
N SER A 4 -1.52 24.26 5.14
CA SER A 4 -0.20 23.83 5.64
C SER A 4 0.64 23.19 4.53
N VAL A 5 0.04 22.36 3.67
CA VAL A 5 0.73 21.77 2.51
C VAL A 5 1.19 22.86 1.55
N ALA A 6 0.32 23.83 1.23
CA ALA A 6 0.70 24.97 0.40
C ALA A 6 1.86 25.77 1.02
N ASN A 7 1.80 26.02 2.33
CA ASN A 7 2.81 26.82 3.02
C ASN A 7 4.15 26.10 3.20
N THR A 8 4.18 24.76 3.29
CA THR A 8 5.39 23.98 3.60
C THR A 8 6.00 23.29 2.39
N ALA A 9 5.18 22.88 1.43
CA ALA A 9 5.58 22.09 0.26
C ALA A 9 5.20 22.76 -1.08
N GLY A 10 4.50 23.90 -1.04
CA GLY A 10 4.12 24.68 -2.22
C GLY A 10 2.76 24.30 -2.81
N VAL A 11 2.31 25.13 -3.75
CA VAL A 11 0.98 24.99 -4.40
C VAL A 11 0.93 23.75 -5.29
N ASP A 12 2.01 23.42 -6.00
CA ASP A 12 2.04 22.23 -6.87
C ASP A 12 1.88 20.94 -6.06
N ALA A 13 2.53 20.87 -4.89
CA ALA A 13 2.37 19.75 -3.96
C ALA A 13 0.93 19.66 -3.43
N LEU A 14 0.27 20.80 -3.18
CA LEU A 14 -1.14 20.83 -2.80
C LEU A 14 -2.04 20.29 -3.92
N VAL A 15 -1.79 20.66 -5.18
CA VAL A 15 -2.56 20.18 -6.33
C VAL A 15 -2.43 18.66 -6.47
N GLN A 16 -1.19 18.15 -6.48
CA GLN A 16 -0.93 16.71 -6.57
C GLN A 16 -1.55 15.93 -5.40
N TRP A 17 -1.48 16.48 -4.18
CA TRP A 17 -2.13 15.88 -3.03
C TRP A 17 -3.65 15.81 -3.22
N ARG A 18 -4.27 16.88 -3.70
CA ARG A 18 -5.72 16.95 -3.88
C ARG A 18 -6.22 15.98 -4.96
N GLU A 19 -5.48 15.85 -6.07
CA GLU A 19 -5.78 14.87 -7.12
C GLU A 19 -5.77 13.44 -6.55
N ARG A 20 -4.67 13.05 -5.90
CA ARG A 20 -4.55 11.73 -5.25
C ARG A 20 -5.61 11.48 -4.18
N ALA A 21 -5.95 12.49 -3.39
CA ALA A 21 -6.97 12.37 -2.34
C ALA A 21 -8.35 12.10 -2.94
N ASN A 22 -8.72 12.81 -4.01
CA ASN A 22 -10.01 12.63 -4.68
C ASN A 22 -10.11 11.27 -5.38
N GLU A 23 -9.05 10.84 -6.06
CA GLU A 23 -8.98 9.50 -6.67
C GLU A 23 -9.15 8.41 -5.62
N ARG A 24 -8.44 8.53 -4.48
CA ARG A 24 -8.54 7.56 -3.39
C ARG A 24 -9.94 7.54 -2.76
N LEU A 25 -10.57 8.69 -2.59
CA LEU A 25 -11.92 8.80 -2.04
C LEU A 25 -12.94 8.09 -2.95
N ALA A 26 -12.88 8.34 -4.26
CA ALA A 26 -13.76 7.70 -5.23
C ALA A 26 -13.57 6.18 -5.28
N ALA A 27 -12.31 5.71 -5.31
CA ALA A 27 -12.01 4.27 -5.29
C ALA A 27 -12.44 3.60 -3.97
N GLY A 28 -12.24 4.29 -2.83
CA GLY A 28 -12.61 3.80 -1.51
C GLY A 28 -14.12 3.67 -1.34
N GLN A 29 -14.89 4.67 -1.77
CA GLN A 29 -16.36 4.65 -1.69
C GLN A 29 -16.94 3.48 -2.49
N ARG A 30 -16.47 3.27 -3.72
CA ARG A 30 -16.90 2.14 -4.56
C ARG A 30 -16.65 0.79 -3.88
N ARG A 31 -15.43 0.58 -3.35
CA ARG A 31 -15.06 -0.65 -2.65
C ARG A 31 -15.94 -0.89 -1.42
N LEU A 32 -16.24 0.17 -0.66
CA LEU A 32 -17.09 0.08 0.52
C LEU A 32 -18.51 -0.37 0.16
N GLU A 33 -19.12 0.24 -0.86
CA GLU A 33 -20.46 -0.11 -1.33
C GLU A 33 -20.53 -1.54 -1.85
N GLU A 34 -19.56 -1.96 -2.68
CA GLU A 34 -19.45 -3.33 -3.17
C GLU A 34 -19.34 -4.33 -2.01
N GLY A 35 -18.56 -3.98 -1.00
CA GLY A 35 -18.41 -4.80 0.20
C GLY A 35 -19.69 -4.91 1.04
N MET A 36 -20.39 -3.79 1.25
CA MET A 36 -21.67 -3.78 1.98
C MET A 36 -22.77 -4.59 1.28
N MET A 37 -22.75 -4.62 -0.05
CA MET A 37 -23.67 -5.44 -0.86
C MET A 37 -23.27 -6.91 -0.95
N GLY A 38 -22.14 -7.31 -0.34
CA GLY A 38 -21.61 -8.68 -0.44
C GLY A 38 -21.04 -9.03 -1.82
N ARG A 39 -20.73 -8.02 -2.66
CA ARG A 39 -20.13 -8.21 -4.00
C ARG A 39 -18.61 -8.28 -3.97
N ALA A 40 -17.98 -7.77 -2.91
CA ALA A 40 -16.54 -7.83 -2.68
C ALA A 40 -16.24 -8.07 -1.18
N ALA A 41 -15.04 -8.54 -0.86
CA ALA A 41 -14.61 -8.68 0.53
C ALA A 41 -14.17 -7.32 1.10
N LEU A 42 -14.74 -6.94 2.25
CA LEU A 42 -14.24 -5.81 3.03
C LEU A 42 -12.95 -6.16 3.80
N TYR A 43 -12.75 -7.44 4.09
CA TYR A 43 -11.59 -7.95 4.80
C TYR A 43 -11.11 -9.26 4.16
N GLU A 44 -9.81 -9.31 3.89
CA GLU A 44 -9.10 -10.50 3.44
C GLU A 44 -7.88 -10.67 4.36
N PRO A 45 -7.65 -11.87 4.94
CA PRO A 45 -6.43 -12.14 5.69
C PRO A 45 -5.19 -11.90 4.83
N ILE A 46 -4.17 -11.29 5.42
CA ILE A 46 -2.88 -11.11 4.73
C ILE A 46 -2.17 -12.46 4.68
N ASP A 47 -1.81 -12.90 3.48
CA ASP A 47 -1.06 -14.13 3.28
C ASP A 47 0.39 -14.00 3.74
N ASN A 48 0.87 -15.01 4.46
CA ASN A 48 2.25 -15.22 4.92
C ASN A 48 3.03 -13.95 5.32
N ARG A 49 2.37 -12.99 5.98
CA ARG A 49 2.96 -11.69 6.35
C ARG A 49 3.60 -10.94 5.16
N ARG A 50 3.15 -11.20 3.93
CA ARG A 50 3.66 -10.67 2.66
C ARG A 50 5.04 -11.20 2.26
N PHE A 51 5.35 -12.44 2.61
CA PHE A 51 6.46 -13.18 2.02
C PHE A 51 5.93 -14.28 1.11
N HIS A 52 6.60 -14.51 -0.02
CA HIS A 52 6.28 -15.67 -0.85
C HIS A 52 6.50 -16.98 -0.07
N LYS A 53 5.89 -18.06 -0.55
CA LYS A 53 6.20 -19.40 -0.05
C LYS A 53 7.59 -19.81 -0.53
N ASP A 54 8.35 -20.50 0.31
CA ASP A 54 9.68 -21.03 -0.04
C ASP A 54 9.62 -21.86 -1.33
N GLY A 55 10.57 -21.61 -2.24
CA GLY A 55 10.66 -22.28 -3.53
C GLY A 55 11.26 -21.39 -4.62
N HIS A 56 11.64 -21.99 -5.76
CA HIS A 56 12.13 -21.28 -6.94
C HIS A 56 13.24 -20.23 -6.70
N GLY A 57 14.13 -20.46 -5.73
CA GLY A 57 15.21 -19.54 -5.39
C GLY A 57 14.82 -18.43 -4.40
N TYR A 58 13.58 -18.45 -3.89
CA TYR A 58 13.11 -17.61 -2.82
C TYR A 58 13.07 -18.39 -1.49
N ASP A 59 13.60 -17.76 -0.45
CA ASP A 59 13.61 -18.23 0.94
C ASP A 59 13.01 -17.13 1.81
N ALA A 60 11.83 -17.37 2.38
CA ALA A 60 11.12 -16.38 3.17
C ALA A 60 11.91 -15.97 4.43
N HIS A 61 12.73 -16.86 4.98
CA HIS A 61 13.51 -16.58 6.17
C HIS A 61 14.67 -15.64 5.86
N GLU A 62 15.35 -15.83 4.74
CA GLU A 62 16.42 -14.92 4.31
C GLU A 62 15.86 -13.56 3.85
N ALA A 63 14.72 -13.55 3.13
CA ALA A 63 14.02 -12.31 2.79
C ALA A 63 13.56 -11.53 4.04
N GLU A 64 13.05 -12.23 5.07
CA GLU A 64 12.68 -11.61 6.35
C GLU A 64 13.89 -10.99 7.05
N LYS A 65 15.04 -11.68 7.10
CA LYS A 65 16.28 -11.11 7.66
C LYS A 65 16.73 -9.87 6.89
N ALA A 66 16.77 -9.92 5.57
CA ALA A 66 17.17 -8.81 4.73
C ALA A 66 16.27 -7.59 4.95
N MET A 67 14.95 -7.79 4.96
CA MET A 67 13.96 -6.76 5.24
C MET A 67 14.14 -6.13 6.62
N LEU A 68 14.37 -6.91 7.67
CA LEU A 68 14.57 -6.41 9.03
C LEU A 68 15.84 -5.57 9.20
N LEU A 69 16.85 -5.79 8.34
CA LEU A 69 18.13 -5.09 8.38
C LEU A 69 18.18 -3.87 7.44
N ASP A 70 17.24 -3.73 6.51
CA ASP A 70 17.16 -2.59 5.60
C ASP A 70 16.11 -1.55 6.04
N PRO A 71 16.52 -0.34 6.49
CA PRO A 71 15.58 0.73 6.88
C PRO A 71 14.71 1.24 5.71
N ASN A 72 15.14 1.00 4.47
CA ASN A 72 14.43 1.41 3.27
C ASN A 72 13.53 0.31 2.71
N ALA A 73 13.46 -0.88 3.32
CA ALA A 73 12.62 -1.96 2.84
C ALA A 73 11.15 -1.53 2.74
N ARG A 74 10.57 -1.66 1.55
CA ARG A 74 9.15 -1.37 1.26
C ARG A 74 8.61 -2.45 0.33
N LEU A 75 7.31 -2.65 0.39
CA LEU A 75 6.60 -3.50 -0.57
C LEU A 75 6.52 -2.79 -1.92
N ASP A 76 6.64 -3.55 -2.98
CA ASP A 76 6.42 -3.08 -4.34
C ASP A 76 4.96 -3.35 -4.79
N ALA A 77 4.73 -3.27 -6.10
CA ALA A 77 3.40 -3.51 -6.68
C ALA A 77 2.92 -4.97 -6.57
N SER A 78 3.82 -5.95 -6.36
CA SER A 78 3.45 -7.34 -6.10
C SER A 78 2.73 -7.50 -4.77
N GLY A 79 3.03 -6.61 -3.82
CA GLY A 79 2.52 -6.67 -2.45
C GLY A 79 3.27 -7.63 -1.53
N TYR A 80 4.39 -8.19 -1.99
CA TYR A 80 5.32 -9.05 -1.25
C TYR A 80 6.69 -8.39 -1.09
N PHE A 81 7.47 -8.85 -0.11
CA PHE A 81 8.89 -8.52 -0.02
C PHE A 81 9.69 -9.39 -0.98
N GLU A 82 10.55 -8.77 -1.76
CA GLU A 82 11.45 -9.43 -2.70
C GLU A 82 12.89 -9.43 -2.16
N MET A 83 13.72 -10.36 -2.66
CA MET A 83 15.15 -10.48 -2.30
C MET A 83 16.06 -9.58 -3.16
#